data_AF-A0A813EX26-F1
#
_entry.id   AF-A0A813EX26-F1
#
_cell.length_a   1.000
_cell.length_b   1.000
_cell.length_c   1.000
_cell.angle_alpha   90.00
_cell.angle_beta   90.00
_cell.angle_gamma   90.00
#
_symmetry.space_group_name_H-M   'P 1'
#
loop_
_entity.id
_entity.type
_entity.pdbx_description
1 polymer ?
#
loop_
_entity_poly.entity_id
_entity_poly.type
_entity_poly.pdbx_seq_one_letter_code
_entity_poly.pdbx_strand_id
1 'polypeptide(L)'
;MRSSLRHPSWFRFRGARYRRNVAGCGLTTFPRQDRAFAATLPCLFPAGFESEPACSVGSGPSGSEAPYTLPPWLRGRPGRNDRAVHLRAEDGPAAVVLEPGLVVLRQALSREEQVALAAEAWDFGARTVGPSDPSGHGFFEEDGGLRGPMGSRGRIFEACCKLPSRLSESLLKASASWVRCARAADATMPQHEASHLLLLYYRLGGTLGFHRDEQANDGTGAEPVVNLSLGAEIDFALRHEHSDVARVVTLRSGDVLLFGGPCRRLLHAVAATRAVPDTVLPADAGDGRLSFTLRHAPEVTGHEYLYADFRPQPEDPKRKLTGDELLLGSDEAQRRLRKMSS
;
A
#
# COMPACT_ATOMS: atom_id res chain seq x y z
N MET A 1 25.60 63.99 -4.98
CA MET A 1 26.17 63.73 -3.63
C MET A 1 25.27 62.76 -2.88
N ARG A 2 25.81 61.57 -2.55
CA ARG A 2 25.53 60.64 -1.42
C ARG A 2 24.11 60.08 -1.16
N SER A 3 23.92 58.84 -1.63
CA SER A 3 23.55 57.59 -0.91
C SER A 3 22.84 57.64 0.46
N SER A 4 21.82 56.79 0.68
CA SER A 4 22.00 55.48 1.35
C SER A 4 20.71 54.65 1.42
N LEU A 5 20.84 53.37 1.11
CA LEU A 5 19.91 52.26 1.37
C LEU A 5 20.05 51.79 2.82
N ARG A 6 18.97 51.27 3.43
CA ARG A 6 19.06 50.43 4.65
C ARG A 6 18.19 49.18 4.52
N HIS A 7 18.85 48.02 4.64
CA HIS A 7 18.29 46.70 4.89
C HIS A 7 17.84 46.54 6.36
N PRO A 8 16.90 45.62 6.67
CA PRO A 8 16.66 45.16 8.03
C PRO A 8 17.60 44.01 8.44
N SER A 9 17.95 44.03 9.72
CA SER A 9 18.96 43.24 10.41
C SER A 9 18.46 41.88 10.92
N TRP A 10 19.39 40.92 10.90
CA TRP A 10 19.37 39.62 11.56
C TRP A 10 19.34 39.72 13.10
N PHE A 11 18.63 38.81 13.77
CA PHE A 11 18.86 38.47 15.18
C PHE A 11 19.15 36.98 15.35
N ARG A 12 20.37 36.69 15.82
CA ARG A 12 20.80 35.42 16.43
C ARG A 12 20.37 35.42 17.90
N PHE A 13 19.96 34.28 18.45
CA PHE A 13 20.18 33.99 19.86
C PHE A 13 20.79 32.59 20.05
N ARG A 14 21.80 32.56 20.93
CA ARG A 14 22.66 31.43 21.28
C ARG A 14 21.94 30.50 22.28
N GLY A 15 22.31 29.22 22.22
CA GLY A 15 21.72 28.17 23.02
C GLY A 15 22.15 28.09 24.49
N ALA A 16 21.53 27.14 25.18
CA ALA A 16 21.92 26.66 26.49
C ALA A 16 21.85 25.12 26.49
N ARG A 17 22.92 24.47 26.92
CA ARG A 17 22.98 23.04 27.24
C ARG A 17 22.36 22.82 28.61
N TYR A 18 21.65 21.72 28.82
CA TYR A 18 21.51 21.15 30.16
C TYR A 18 21.62 19.62 30.16
N ARG A 19 22.37 19.13 31.14
CA ARG A 19 22.77 17.73 31.35
C ARG A 19 21.62 16.90 31.96
N ARG A 20 21.67 15.60 31.68
CA ARG A 20 20.93 14.51 32.35
C ARG A 20 21.14 14.50 33.87
N ASN A 21 20.10 14.11 34.61
CA ASN A 21 20.23 13.27 35.80
C ASN A 21 19.00 12.35 35.92
N VAL A 22 19.27 11.13 36.39
CA VAL A 22 18.37 10.00 36.59
C VAL A 22 18.04 9.90 38.08
N ALA A 23 16.78 9.58 38.43
CA ALA A 23 16.35 8.66 39.51
C ALA A 23 14.95 9.01 40.05
N GLY A 24 14.13 7.99 40.35
CA GLY A 24 13.10 8.07 41.41
C GLY A 24 11.71 7.48 41.08
N CYS A 25 11.46 6.27 41.58
CA CYS A 25 10.16 5.58 41.68
C CYS A 25 9.09 6.31 42.52
N GLY A 26 7.81 5.99 42.29
CA GLY A 26 6.86 5.69 43.39
C GLY A 26 5.50 6.41 43.44
N LEU A 27 4.45 5.71 43.01
CA LEU A 27 3.11 5.51 43.63
C LEU A 27 2.19 6.70 44.06
N THR A 28 0.99 6.67 43.44
CA THR A 28 -0.38 6.76 43.99
C THR A 28 -1.09 8.08 44.39
N THR A 29 -2.37 8.11 44.00
CA THR A 29 -3.59 8.77 44.55
C THR A 29 -4.18 10.03 43.87
N PHE A 30 -5.43 9.88 43.36
CA PHE A 30 -6.50 10.90 43.14
C PHE A 30 -7.07 11.38 44.51
N PRO A 31 -7.89 12.47 44.67
CA PRO A 31 -9.01 12.93 43.82
C PRO A 31 -9.40 14.46 43.84
N ARG A 32 -10.58 14.77 43.26
CA ARG A 32 -11.50 15.97 43.32
C ARG A 32 -11.30 17.09 42.28
N GLN A 33 -12.23 17.36 41.35
CA GLN A 33 -13.63 17.91 41.39
C GLN A 33 -13.73 19.43 41.65
N ASP A 34 -14.26 20.16 40.65
CA ASP A 34 -15.34 21.19 40.70
C ASP A 34 -15.52 21.77 39.26
N ARG A 35 -16.67 21.64 38.55
CA ARG A 35 -17.93 22.46 38.54
C ARG A 35 -17.64 23.98 38.53
N ALA A 36 -18.28 24.88 37.76
CA ALA A 36 -19.56 24.98 37.05
C ALA A 36 -19.57 26.38 36.33
N PHE A 37 -20.11 26.62 35.12
CA PHE A 37 -21.47 27.15 34.77
C PHE A 37 -21.42 28.38 33.79
N ALA A 38 -22.25 28.30 32.72
CA ALA A 38 -23.13 29.32 32.06
C ALA A 38 -22.57 30.73 31.66
N ALA A 39 -23.06 31.49 30.67
CA ALA A 39 -24.33 31.49 29.92
C ALA A 39 -24.28 32.51 28.73
N THR A 40 -25.13 32.28 27.72
CA THR A 40 -25.92 33.24 26.88
C THR A 40 -25.34 34.26 25.89
N LEU A 41 -25.91 34.14 24.67
CA LEU A 41 -26.09 35.05 23.53
C LEU A 41 -26.82 36.39 23.88
N PRO A 42 -26.81 37.43 23.03
CA PRO A 42 -27.77 37.54 21.90
C PRO A 42 -27.27 38.18 20.59
N CYS A 43 -28.06 37.93 19.55
CA CYS A 43 -28.03 38.37 18.15
C CYS A 43 -28.23 39.87 17.95
N LEU A 44 -27.89 40.39 16.75
CA LEU A 44 -28.58 41.51 16.08
C LEU A 44 -28.32 41.49 14.55
N PHE A 45 -29.42 41.50 13.78
CA PHE A 45 -29.57 41.76 12.33
C PHE A 45 -29.74 43.29 12.09
N PRO A 46 -29.56 43.85 10.86
CA PRO A 46 -30.60 43.91 9.79
C PRO A 46 -30.02 43.61 8.37
N ALA A 47 -30.70 43.08 7.34
CA ALA A 47 -31.98 43.32 6.64
C ALA A 47 -31.90 44.32 5.44
N GLY A 48 -32.32 43.84 4.24
CA GLY A 48 -32.73 44.58 3.03
C GLY A 48 -31.66 44.72 1.93
N PHE A 49 -31.90 44.65 0.62
CA PHE A 49 -33.13 44.49 -0.19
C PHE A 49 -32.70 44.17 -1.65
N GLU A 50 -33.65 43.74 -2.46
CA GLU A 50 -33.61 43.13 -3.80
C GLU A 50 -33.08 44.00 -4.97
N SER A 51 -32.55 43.35 -6.04
CA SER A 51 -33.01 43.50 -7.45
C SER A 51 -32.08 42.81 -8.49
N GLU A 52 -32.62 41.86 -9.26
CA GLU A 52 -32.21 41.54 -10.65
C GLU A 52 -33.09 42.37 -11.63
N PRO A 53 -32.93 42.40 -12.99
CA PRO A 53 -32.13 41.54 -13.90
C PRO A 53 -31.40 42.29 -15.04
N ALA A 54 -30.61 41.56 -15.86
CA ALA A 54 -30.63 41.63 -17.34
C ALA A 54 -29.50 40.81 -18.01
N CYS A 55 -29.87 40.04 -19.03
CA CYS A 55 -29.00 39.35 -19.97
C CYS A 55 -28.26 40.30 -20.92
N SER A 56 -27.02 39.98 -21.31
CA SER A 56 -26.64 39.90 -22.73
C SER A 56 -25.25 39.28 -22.95
N VAL A 57 -25.16 38.59 -24.08
CA VAL A 57 -24.13 37.71 -24.59
C VAL A 57 -22.86 38.46 -25.02
N GLY A 58 -21.68 37.87 -24.79
CA GLY A 58 -20.39 38.35 -25.32
C GLY A 58 -19.34 37.23 -25.32
N SER A 59 -18.93 36.85 -26.53
CA SER A 59 -18.16 35.68 -26.96
C SER A 59 -16.63 35.82 -26.85
N GLY A 60 -15.94 34.70 -26.52
CA GLY A 60 -14.49 34.53 -26.76
C GLY A 60 -13.87 33.36 -25.96
N PRO A 61 -13.04 32.46 -26.55
CA PRO A 61 -12.83 31.09 -26.05
C PRO A 61 -11.59 30.96 -25.15
N SER A 62 -11.66 30.11 -24.12
CA SER A 62 -10.46 29.64 -23.42
C SER A 62 -10.66 28.28 -22.76
N GLY A 63 -9.90 27.29 -23.22
CA GLY A 63 -9.49 26.13 -22.42
C GLY A 63 -10.51 24.99 -22.30
N SER A 64 -10.74 24.26 -23.39
CA SER A 64 -11.30 22.90 -23.31
C SER A 64 -10.33 22.00 -22.55
N GLU A 65 -10.73 21.51 -21.37
CA GLU A 65 -10.10 20.34 -20.76
C GLU A 65 -10.29 19.15 -21.71
N ALA A 66 -9.18 18.69 -22.30
CA ALA A 66 -9.19 17.48 -23.10
C ALA A 66 -9.46 16.28 -22.19
N PRO A 67 -10.44 15.41 -22.49
CA PRO A 67 -10.66 14.20 -21.73
C PRO A 67 -9.41 13.31 -21.81
N TYR A 68 -8.95 12.85 -20.64
CA TYR A 68 -7.83 11.92 -20.50
C TYR A 68 -8.03 10.73 -21.44
N THR A 69 -7.18 10.61 -22.46
CA THR A 69 -7.33 9.58 -23.48
C THR A 69 -6.69 8.29 -22.98
N LEU A 70 -7.50 7.26 -22.75
CA LEU A 70 -7.04 5.93 -22.34
C LEU A 70 -5.99 5.39 -23.35
N PRO A 71 -4.97 4.64 -22.87
CA PRO A 71 -3.95 4.06 -23.73
C PRO A 71 -4.55 3.17 -24.85
N PRO A 72 -3.90 3.03 -26.02
CA PRO A 72 -4.44 2.31 -27.18
C PRO A 72 -4.85 0.85 -26.92
N TRP A 73 -4.30 0.21 -25.90
CA TRP A 73 -4.58 -1.17 -25.50
C TRP A 73 -5.82 -1.31 -24.58
N LEU A 74 -6.53 -0.22 -24.28
CA LEU A 74 -7.75 -0.22 -23.46
C LEU A 74 -9.03 0.05 -24.27
N ARG A 75 -8.97 0.04 -25.61
CA ARG A 75 -10.15 0.20 -26.48
C ARG A 75 -10.65 -1.16 -26.98
N GLY A 76 -11.81 -1.58 -26.47
CA GLY A 76 -12.51 -2.78 -26.91
C GLY A 76 -13.10 -3.54 -25.72
N ARG A 77 -14.31 -3.16 -25.29
CA ARG A 77 -15.09 -3.97 -24.35
C ARG A 77 -15.72 -5.15 -25.08
N PRO A 78 -15.99 -6.26 -24.38
CA PRO A 78 -17.40 -6.53 -24.10
C PRO A 78 -17.64 -6.96 -22.65
N GLY A 79 -18.79 -6.55 -22.11
CA GLY A 79 -19.48 -7.23 -21.02
C GLY A 79 -18.78 -7.26 -19.66
N ARG A 80 -19.35 -6.52 -18.72
CA ARG A 80 -19.27 -6.82 -17.29
C ARG A 80 -19.90 -8.20 -17.05
N ASN A 81 -19.19 -9.28 -17.38
CA ASN A 81 -19.62 -10.65 -17.10
C ASN A 81 -19.13 -11.01 -15.70
N ASP A 82 -19.72 -10.34 -14.71
CA ASP A 82 -19.75 -10.83 -13.34
C ASP A 82 -20.74 -12.01 -13.27
N ARG A 83 -20.43 -13.13 -13.93
CA ARG A 83 -20.95 -14.43 -13.46
C ARG A 83 -20.04 -14.92 -12.35
N ALA A 84 -19.89 -14.08 -11.34
CA ALA A 84 -19.39 -14.45 -10.04
C ALA A 84 -20.48 -15.31 -9.38
N VAL A 85 -20.25 -16.61 -9.25
CA VAL A 85 -21.06 -17.42 -8.35
C VAL A 85 -20.71 -16.94 -6.94
N HIS A 86 -21.59 -16.15 -6.33
CA HIS A 86 -21.45 -15.72 -4.94
C HIS A 86 -21.73 -16.92 -4.04
N LEU A 87 -20.68 -17.69 -3.70
CA LEU A 87 -20.78 -18.71 -2.67
C LEU A 87 -20.64 -17.99 -1.33
N ARG A 88 -21.78 -17.71 -0.68
CA ARG A 88 -21.79 -17.31 0.73
C ARG A 88 -21.53 -18.56 1.56
N ALA A 89 -20.37 -18.66 2.18
CA ALA A 89 -20.23 -19.50 3.36
C ALA A 89 -20.97 -18.79 4.49
N GLU A 90 -21.82 -19.50 5.22
CA GLU A 90 -22.89 -18.95 6.07
C GLU A 90 -22.45 -17.95 7.18
N ASP A 91 -21.16 -17.75 7.43
CA ASP A 91 -20.61 -16.69 8.32
C ASP A 91 -19.28 -16.09 7.80
N GLY A 92 -18.97 -16.22 6.51
CA GLY A 92 -17.70 -15.83 5.90
C GLY A 92 -17.82 -14.68 4.89
N PRO A 93 -16.69 -14.05 4.49
CA PRO A 93 -16.70 -13.04 3.44
C PRO A 93 -17.20 -13.62 2.13
N ALA A 94 -17.87 -12.79 1.32
CA ALA A 94 -18.46 -13.24 0.06
C ALA A 94 -17.35 -13.65 -0.92
N ALA A 95 -17.18 -14.96 -1.11
CA ALA A 95 -16.18 -15.52 -2.00
C ALA A 95 -16.69 -15.56 -3.45
N VAL A 96 -15.81 -15.16 -4.36
CA VAL A 96 -16.04 -15.18 -5.81
C VAL A 96 -14.88 -15.94 -6.45
N VAL A 97 -15.17 -17.13 -6.95
CA VAL A 97 -14.22 -17.91 -7.74
C VAL A 97 -14.21 -17.35 -9.17
N LEU A 98 -13.07 -16.82 -9.61
CA LEU A 98 -12.92 -16.23 -10.94
C LEU A 98 -12.49 -17.27 -11.98
N GLU A 99 -11.68 -18.23 -11.56
CA GLU A 99 -11.26 -19.47 -12.25
C GLU A 99 -10.55 -20.38 -11.21
N PRO A 100 -10.29 -21.67 -11.49
CA PRO A 100 -9.61 -22.56 -10.56
C PRO A 100 -8.25 -22.01 -10.09
N GLY A 101 -8.08 -21.83 -8.79
CA GLY A 101 -6.91 -21.27 -8.14
C GLY A 101 -6.94 -19.75 -8.02
N LEU A 102 -8.00 -19.05 -8.45
CA LEU A 102 -8.14 -17.60 -8.41
C LEU A 102 -9.46 -17.18 -7.75
N VAL A 103 -9.38 -16.65 -6.53
CA VAL A 103 -10.54 -16.32 -5.70
C VAL A 103 -10.44 -14.88 -5.20
N VAL A 104 -11.56 -14.15 -5.24
CA VAL A 104 -11.70 -12.86 -4.56
C VAL A 104 -12.66 -13.00 -3.39
N LEU A 105 -12.23 -12.59 -2.21
CA LEU A 105 -13.10 -12.39 -1.05
C LEU A 105 -13.46 -10.90 -0.99
N ARG A 106 -14.74 -10.59 -1.19
CA ARG A 106 -15.23 -9.21 -1.16
C ARG A 106 -15.47 -8.77 0.27
N GLN A 107 -14.97 -7.57 0.61
CA GLN A 107 -15.12 -6.99 1.95
C GLN A 107 -14.76 -7.99 3.06
N ALA A 108 -13.57 -8.57 2.96
CA ALA A 108 -13.10 -9.62 3.84
C ALA A 108 -12.75 -9.14 5.26
N LEU A 109 -12.79 -7.82 5.48
CA LEU A 109 -12.61 -7.15 6.75
C LEU A 109 -13.75 -6.14 6.96
N SER A 110 -14.25 -6.06 8.19
CA SER A 110 -15.10 -4.96 8.64
C SER A 110 -14.36 -3.62 8.54
N ARG A 111 -15.09 -2.50 8.52
CA ARG A 111 -14.48 -1.18 8.42
C ARG A 111 -13.55 -0.89 9.59
N GLU A 112 -13.93 -1.31 10.79
CA GLU A 112 -13.13 -1.17 12.01
C GLU A 112 -11.81 -1.94 11.92
N GLU A 113 -11.84 -3.18 11.43
CA GLU A 113 -10.64 -3.98 11.19
C GLU A 113 -9.74 -3.36 10.12
N GLN A 114 -10.34 -2.83 9.04
CA GLN A 114 -9.60 -2.13 7.99
C GLN A 114 -8.86 -0.91 8.54
N VAL A 115 -9.53 -0.07 9.34
CA VAL A 115 -8.91 1.12 9.96
C VAL A 115 -7.80 0.75 10.92
N ALA A 116 -8.04 -0.24 11.79
CA ALA A 116 -7.03 -0.69 12.75
C ALA A 116 -5.78 -1.24 12.05
N LEU A 117 -5.96 -2.12 11.07
CA LEU A 117 -4.86 -2.72 10.33
C LEU A 117 -4.11 -1.69 9.46
N ALA A 118 -4.83 -0.75 8.85
CA ALA A 118 -4.23 0.35 8.08
C ALA A 118 -3.38 1.25 8.98
N ALA A 119 -3.85 1.59 10.18
CA ALA A 119 -3.09 2.39 11.13
C ALA A 119 -1.80 1.70 11.56
N GLU A 120 -1.86 0.42 11.94
CA GLU A 120 -0.66 -0.34 12.35
C GLU A 120 0.36 -0.50 11.23
N ALA A 121 -0.11 -0.77 10.00
CA ALA A 121 0.75 -0.87 8.83
C ALA A 121 1.36 0.48 8.43
N TRP A 122 0.59 1.56 8.58
CA TRP A 122 1.08 2.92 8.34
C TRP A 122 2.12 3.31 9.39
N ASP A 123 1.87 3.10 10.67
CA ASP A 123 2.86 3.39 11.73
C ASP A 123 4.17 2.60 11.56
N PHE A 124 4.07 1.37 11.04
CA PHE A 124 5.24 0.57 10.69
C PHE A 124 5.99 1.14 9.49
N GLY A 125 5.27 1.55 8.44
CA GLY A 125 5.88 1.92 7.16
C GLY A 125 6.10 3.41 6.90
N ALA A 126 5.45 4.33 7.60
CA ALA A 126 5.52 5.78 7.37
C ALA A 126 6.86 6.41 7.77
N ARG A 127 7.82 5.60 8.22
CA ARG A 127 9.17 6.02 8.57
C ARG A 127 9.98 6.30 7.31
N THR A 128 10.88 7.28 7.41
CA THR A 128 11.90 7.55 6.40
C THR A 128 13.13 6.68 6.65
N VAL A 129 13.69 6.13 5.58
CA VAL A 129 14.94 5.37 5.61
C VAL A 129 16.05 6.22 5.00
N GLY A 130 17.21 6.20 5.64
CA GLY A 130 18.32 7.08 5.29
C GLY A 130 19.69 6.47 5.58
N PRO A 131 20.78 7.20 5.30
CA PRO A 131 22.15 6.69 5.48
C PRO A 131 22.47 6.25 6.92
N SER A 132 21.73 6.78 7.91
CA SER A 132 21.86 6.39 9.32
C SER A 132 21.12 5.11 9.72
N ASP A 133 20.21 4.62 8.87
CA ASP A 133 19.50 3.34 9.06
C ASP A 133 19.29 2.65 7.70
N PRO A 134 20.37 2.23 7.00
CA PRO A 134 20.26 1.62 5.68
C PRO A 134 19.56 0.26 5.69
N SER A 135 19.43 -0.37 6.87
CA SER A 135 18.66 -1.58 7.14
C SER A 135 17.19 -1.31 7.48
N GLY A 136 16.79 -0.04 7.61
CA GLY A 136 15.48 0.34 8.11
C GLY A 136 14.34 -0.08 7.19
N HIS A 137 13.16 -0.25 7.76
CA HIS A 137 11.91 -0.47 7.03
C HIS A 137 11.16 0.85 6.93
N GLY A 138 10.71 1.20 5.72
CA GLY A 138 9.96 2.42 5.49
C GLY A 138 9.58 2.60 4.03
N PHE A 139 8.46 3.30 3.80
CA PHE A 139 7.94 3.61 2.48
C PHE A 139 8.66 4.79 1.83
N PHE A 140 9.39 5.59 2.61
CA PHE A 140 9.95 6.85 2.16
C PHE A 140 11.47 6.88 2.31
N GLU A 141 12.16 7.51 1.36
CA GLU A 141 13.53 7.98 1.52
C GLU A 141 13.54 9.26 2.38
N GLU A 142 14.69 9.68 2.89
CA GLU A 142 14.84 10.94 3.66
C GLU A 142 14.37 12.20 2.90
N ASP A 143 14.43 12.19 1.56
CA ASP A 143 13.97 13.29 0.72
C ASP A 143 12.44 13.30 0.49
N GLY A 144 11.72 12.33 1.06
CA GLY A 144 10.27 12.15 0.90
C GLY A 144 9.86 11.43 -0.39
N GLY A 145 10.84 10.99 -1.19
CA GLY A 145 10.66 10.07 -2.30
C GLY A 145 10.18 8.70 -1.82
N LEU A 146 9.52 7.93 -2.69
CA LEU A 146 9.05 6.59 -2.34
C LEU A 146 10.18 5.56 -2.49
N ARG A 147 10.39 4.76 -1.45
CA ARG A 147 11.37 3.68 -1.44
C ARG A 147 10.84 2.45 -2.15
N GLY A 148 11.02 2.42 -3.45
CA GLY A 148 10.71 1.26 -4.28
C GLY A 148 11.18 1.45 -5.71
N PRO A 149 11.04 0.43 -6.57
CA PRO A 149 11.53 0.49 -7.94
C PRO A 149 11.01 1.74 -8.66
N MET A 150 11.95 2.52 -9.19
CA MET A 150 11.70 3.76 -9.93
C MET A 150 10.92 4.84 -9.16
N GLY A 151 10.89 4.79 -7.82
CA GLY A 151 10.16 5.75 -6.99
C GLY A 151 8.64 5.70 -7.15
N SER A 152 8.11 4.62 -7.71
CA SER A 152 6.68 4.49 -8.05
C SER A 152 5.77 4.12 -6.86
N ARG A 153 6.33 3.51 -5.83
CA ARG A 153 5.65 2.98 -4.63
C ARG A 153 6.65 2.84 -3.48
N GLY A 154 6.18 2.97 -2.25
CA GLY A 154 6.95 2.56 -1.07
C GLY A 154 6.85 1.04 -0.91
N ARG A 155 7.93 0.39 -0.49
CA ARG A 155 8.03 -1.06 -0.40
C ARG A 155 8.73 -1.48 0.88
N ILE A 156 8.14 -2.45 1.58
CA ILE A 156 8.75 -3.16 2.69
C ILE A 156 8.55 -4.65 2.43
N PHE A 157 9.63 -5.42 2.48
CA PHE A 157 9.61 -6.88 2.43
C PHE A 157 10.21 -7.41 3.72
N GLU A 158 9.42 -8.15 4.50
CA GLU A 158 9.84 -8.63 5.82
C GLU A 158 9.14 -9.94 6.21
N ALA A 159 9.83 -10.77 6.98
CA ALA A 159 9.25 -11.97 7.57
C ALA A 159 8.14 -11.59 8.56
N CYS A 160 7.03 -12.33 8.53
CA CYS A 160 5.87 -12.05 9.36
C CYS A 160 6.19 -12.10 10.86
N CYS A 161 7.17 -12.91 11.27
CA CYS A 161 7.63 -13.01 12.66
C CYS A 161 8.43 -11.79 13.14
N LYS A 162 8.92 -10.93 12.23
CA LYS A 162 9.68 -9.72 12.53
C LYS A 162 8.81 -8.45 12.49
N LEU A 163 7.58 -8.55 12.00
CA LEU A 163 6.62 -7.44 12.04
C LEU A 163 6.22 -7.13 13.49
N PRO A 164 5.77 -5.88 13.77
CA PRO A 164 5.18 -5.55 15.07
C PRO A 164 4.10 -6.56 15.47
N SER A 165 4.09 -7.00 16.74
CA SER A 165 3.26 -8.12 17.19
C SER A 165 1.76 -7.93 16.90
N ARG A 166 1.23 -6.72 17.10
CA ARG A 166 -0.18 -6.45 16.79
C ARG A 166 -0.51 -6.61 15.30
N LEU A 167 0.40 -6.12 14.45
CA LEU A 167 0.26 -6.20 12.99
C LEU A 167 0.36 -7.67 12.54
N SER A 168 1.37 -8.41 13.00
CA SER A 168 1.53 -9.81 12.62
C SER A 168 0.40 -10.70 13.13
N GLU A 169 0.01 -10.60 14.40
CA GLU A 169 -1.06 -11.42 14.97
C GLU A 169 -2.39 -11.21 14.24
N SER A 170 -2.78 -9.95 14.03
CA SER A 170 -4.03 -9.61 13.34
C SER A 170 -4.02 -10.09 11.90
N LEU A 171 -2.92 -9.83 11.17
CA LEU A 171 -2.78 -10.17 9.76
C LEU A 171 -2.70 -11.68 9.53
N LEU A 172 -1.92 -12.42 10.32
CA LEU A 172 -1.78 -13.87 10.19
C LEU A 172 -3.09 -14.59 10.54
N LYS A 173 -3.79 -14.14 11.59
CA LYS A 173 -5.11 -14.67 11.96
C LYS A 173 -6.14 -14.45 10.84
N ALA A 174 -6.18 -13.23 10.29
CA ALA A 174 -7.08 -12.90 9.19
C ALA A 174 -6.75 -13.70 7.92
N SER A 175 -5.46 -13.79 7.56
CA SER A 175 -4.98 -14.56 6.41
C SER A 175 -5.38 -16.03 6.48
N ALA A 176 -5.17 -16.68 7.63
CA ALA A 176 -5.61 -18.06 7.83
C ALA A 176 -7.12 -18.23 7.61
N SER A 177 -7.93 -17.24 8.00
CA SER A 177 -9.38 -17.23 7.73
C SER A 177 -9.70 -17.10 6.24
N TRP A 178 -9.06 -16.17 5.54
CA TRP A 178 -9.27 -15.95 4.11
C TRP A 178 -8.89 -17.19 3.29
N VAL A 179 -7.77 -17.82 3.61
CA VAL A 179 -7.33 -19.06 2.95
C VAL A 179 -8.35 -20.17 3.18
N ARG A 180 -8.87 -20.36 4.41
CA ARG A 180 -9.95 -21.33 4.67
C ARG A 180 -11.20 -21.05 3.83
N CYS A 181 -11.61 -19.79 3.75
CA CYS A 181 -12.79 -19.38 2.96
C CYS A 181 -12.60 -19.62 1.46
N ALA A 182 -11.43 -19.28 0.92
CA ALA A 182 -11.11 -19.48 -0.49
C ALA A 182 -11.06 -20.97 -0.85
N ARG A 183 -10.50 -21.81 0.01
CA ARG A 183 -10.47 -23.27 -0.17
C ARG A 183 -11.84 -23.92 -0.07
N ALA A 184 -12.72 -23.39 0.78
CA ALA A 184 -14.10 -23.84 0.86
C ALA A 184 -14.89 -23.50 -0.42
N ALA A 185 -14.57 -22.37 -1.05
CA ALA A 185 -15.18 -21.96 -2.31
C ALA A 185 -14.57 -22.65 -3.55
N ASP A 186 -13.27 -22.97 -3.50
CA ASP A 186 -12.53 -23.58 -4.60
C ASP A 186 -11.53 -24.63 -4.08
N ALA A 187 -11.82 -25.90 -4.37
CA ALA A 187 -11.01 -27.03 -3.94
C ALA A 187 -9.60 -27.07 -4.56
N THR A 188 -9.36 -26.31 -5.64
CA THR A 188 -8.04 -26.22 -6.28
C THR A 188 -7.11 -25.21 -5.58
N MET A 189 -7.65 -24.38 -4.69
CA MET A 189 -6.86 -23.45 -3.87
C MET A 189 -6.00 -24.24 -2.87
N PRO A 190 -4.65 -24.10 -2.90
CA PRO A 190 -3.79 -24.79 -1.95
C PRO A 190 -3.87 -24.22 -0.54
N GLN A 191 -3.31 -24.95 0.43
CA GLN A 191 -3.04 -24.40 1.75
C GLN A 191 -1.97 -23.29 1.67
N HIS A 192 -1.99 -22.39 2.65
CA HIS A 192 -1.04 -21.30 2.78
C HIS A 192 -0.66 -21.11 4.24
N GLU A 193 0.62 -20.92 4.48
CA GLU A 193 1.16 -20.48 5.76
C GLU A 193 2.02 -19.25 5.47
N ALA A 194 1.51 -18.06 5.75
CA ALA A 194 2.24 -16.83 5.46
C ALA A 194 3.52 -16.76 6.28
N SER A 195 4.68 -16.73 5.61
CA SER A 195 5.97 -16.52 6.25
C SER A 195 6.51 -15.12 6.01
N HIS A 196 6.15 -14.47 4.90
CA HIS A 196 6.64 -13.15 4.52
C HIS A 196 5.51 -12.22 4.07
N LEU A 197 5.68 -10.93 4.35
CA LEU A 197 4.83 -9.84 3.90
C LEU A 197 5.63 -8.93 2.97
N LEU A 198 5.09 -8.73 1.76
CA LEU A 198 5.41 -7.57 0.92
C LEU A 198 4.33 -6.51 1.14
N LEU A 199 4.67 -5.48 1.91
CA LEU A 199 3.82 -4.33 2.19
C LEU A 199 4.18 -3.19 1.22
N LEU A 200 3.19 -2.73 0.45
CA LEU A 200 3.39 -1.66 -0.52
C LEU A 200 2.47 -0.48 -0.22
N TYR A 201 3.02 0.72 -0.33
CA TYR A 201 2.24 1.95 -0.34
C TYR A 201 2.28 2.59 -1.73
N TYR A 202 1.11 2.79 -2.32
CA TYR A 202 0.93 3.51 -3.57
C TYR A 202 0.35 4.88 -3.26
N ARG A 203 1.01 5.94 -3.74
CA ARG A 203 0.34 7.23 -3.92
C ARG A 203 -0.72 7.07 -5.03
N LEU A 204 -1.71 7.97 -5.03
CA LEU A 204 -2.68 8.03 -6.11
C LEU A 204 -1.98 8.23 -7.46
N GLY A 205 -2.40 7.50 -8.49
CA GLY A 205 -1.72 7.41 -9.78
C GLY A 205 -0.61 6.36 -9.85
N GLY A 206 -0.24 5.72 -8.73
CA GLY A 206 0.73 4.63 -8.71
C GLY A 206 0.26 3.42 -9.51
N THR A 207 1.16 2.82 -10.28
CA THR A 207 0.89 1.63 -11.12
C THR A 207 2.02 0.61 -10.98
N LEU A 208 1.76 -0.63 -11.41
CA LEU A 208 2.74 -1.72 -11.46
C LEU A 208 2.54 -2.47 -12.77
N GLY A 209 3.59 -2.58 -13.57
CA GLY A 209 3.56 -3.30 -14.84
C GLY A 209 3.32 -4.80 -14.66
N PHE A 210 3.07 -5.49 -15.77
CA PHE A 210 2.90 -6.95 -15.76
C PHE A 210 4.16 -7.64 -15.25
N HIS A 211 3.97 -8.51 -14.27
CA HIS A 211 5.00 -9.37 -13.69
C HIS A 211 4.35 -10.65 -13.16
N ARG A 212 5.18 -11.64 -12.82
CA ARG A 212 4.80 -12.85 -12.10
C ARG A 212 5.49 -12.83 -10.72
N ASP A 213 4.84 -13.43 -9.73
CA ASP A 213 5.43 -13.69 -8.41
C ASP A 213 6.20 -15.02 -8.46
N GLU A 214 7.36 -15.04 -9.10
CA GLU A 214 8.19 -16.23 -9.36
C GLU A 214 9.68 -16.04 -9.04
N GLN A 215 10.02 -14.94 -8.37
CA GLN A 215 11.39 -14.70 -7.89
C GLN A 215 11.67 -15.54 -6.65
N ALA A 216 12.96 -15.66 -6.27
CA ALA A 216 13.35 -16.42 -5.09
C ALA A 216 12.61 -15.98 -3.80
N ASN A 217 12.28 -14.69 -3.65
CA ASN A 217 11.52 -14.15 -2.52
C ASN A 217 10.00 -14.39 -2.60
N ASP A 218 9.52 -15.08 -3.63
CA ASP A 218 8.12 -15.44 -3.80
C ASP A 218 7.81 -16.87 -3.32
N GLY A 219 8.85 -17.63 -2.94
CA GLY A 219 8.74 -19.02 -2.50
C GLY A 219 8.83 -20.01 -3.65
N THR A 220 9.17 -21.26 -3.32
CA THR A 220 9.40 -22.31 -4.32
C THR A 220 8.19 -23.20 -4.57
N GLY A 221 7.16 -23.12 -3.72
CA GLY A 221 5.97 -23.96 -3.77
C GLY A 221 4.81 -23.36 -4.57
N ALA A 222 3.66 -24.04 -4.47
CA ALA A 222 2.42 -23.68 -5.17
C ALA A 222 1.42 -22.92 -4.28
N GLU A 223 1.81 -22.61 -3.04
CA GLU A 223 0.99 -21.89 -2.05
C GLU A 223 0.53 -20.57 -2.63
N PRO A 224 -0.74 -20.17 -2.41
CA PRO A 224 -1.26 -18.95 -3.01
C PRO A 224 -0.51 -17.71 -2.54
N VAL A 225 -0.48 -16.71 -3.41
CA VAL A 225 -0.26 -15.33 -2.99
C VAL A 225 -1.58 -14.79 -2.44
N VAL A 226 -1.56 -14.21 -1.24
CA VAL A 226 -2.73 -13.60 -0.59
C VAL A 226 -2.56 -12.09 -0.55
N ASN A 227 -3.38 -11.36 -1.31
CA ASN A 227 -3.27 -9.92 -1.47
C ASN A 227 -4.49 -9.18 -0.89
N LEU A 228 -4.30 -8.48 0.23
CA LEU A 228 -5.30 -7.56 0.80
C LEU A 228 -5.08 -6.14 0.24
N SER A 229 -6.18 -5.46 -0.10
CA SER A 229 -6.20 -4.06 -0.51
C SER A 229 -6.86 -3.18 0.55
N LEU A 230 -6.22 -2.08 0.97
CA LEU A 230 -6.82 -1.05 1.85
C LEU A 230 -6.62 0.36 1.24
N GLY A 231 -7.65 1.21 1.29
CA GLY A 231 -7.62 2.57 0.73
C GLY A 231 -8.13 2.64 -0.70
N ALA A 232 -7.43 3.38 -1.57
CA ALA A 232 -7.81 3.58 -2.97
C ALA A 232 -8.06 2.26 -3.70
N GLU A 233 -9.09 2.24 -4.56
CA GLU A 233 -9.40 1.08 -5.38
C GLU A 233 -8.46 0.98 -6.58
N ILE A 234 -8.26 -0.23 -7.09
CA ILE A 234 -7.39 -0.48 -8.24
C ILE A 234 -8.08 -1.33 -9.30
N ASP A 235 -7.66 -1.11 -10.55
CA ASP A 235 -7.88 -2.07 -11.63
C ASP A 235 -6.69 -3.03 -11.68
N PHE A 236 -6.92 -4.25 -11.16
CA PHE A 236 -5.94 -5.33 -11.15
C PHE A 236 -6.07 -6.15 -12.43
N ALA A 237 -5.09 -6.04 -13.32
CA ALA A 237 -5.09 -6.72 -14.60
C ALA A 237 -4.38 -8.08 -14.49
N LEU A 238 -4.95 -9.10 -15.12
CA LEU A 238 -4.59 -10.52 -15.00
C LEU A 238 -4.54 -11.16 -16.38
N ARG A 239 -3.58 -12.05 -16.61
CA ARG A 239 -3.52 -12.94 -17.78
C ARG A 239 -2.61 -14.14 -17.52
N HIS A 240 -2.78 -15.20 -18.32
CA HIS A 240 -1.93 -16.39 -18.22
C HIS A 240 -0.61 -16.18 -18.96
N GLU A 241 -0.68 -15.69 -20.20
CA GLU A 241 0.50 -15.41 -21.04
C GLU A 241 0.59 -13.96 -21.52
N HIS A 242 1.79 -13.56 -21.96
CA HIS A 242 2.06 -12.18 -22.42
C HIS A 242 1.27 -11.80 -23.68
N SER A 243 0.90 -12.79 -24.51
CA SER A 243 0.08 -12.61 -25.70
C SER A 243 -1.40 -12.47 -25.40
N ASP A 244 -1.84 -12.86 -24.21
CA ASP A 244 -3.26 -12.93 -23.88
C ASP A 244 -3.83 -11.53 -23.62
N VAL A 245 -5.12 -11.39 -23.92
CA VAL A 245 -5.91 -10.23 -23.53
C VAL A 245 -6.07 -10.22 -22.02
N ALA A 246 -5.71 -9.10 -21.39
CA ALA A 246 -5.81 -8.97 -19.95
C ALA A 246 -7.28 -8.90 -19.48
N ARG A 247 -7.61 -9.71 -18.48
CA ARG A 247 -8.84 -9.58 -17.68
C ARG A 247 -8.58 -8.58 -16.56
N VAL A 248 -9.53 -7.69 -16.29
CA VAL A 248 -9.42 -6.71 -15.18
C VAL A 248 -10.39 -7.08 -14.07
N VAL A 249 -9.89 -7.07 -12.84
CA VAL A 249 -10.66 -7.19 -11.60
C VAL A 249 -10.47 -5.92 -10.79
N THR A 250 -11.55 -5.20 -10.53
CA THR A 250 -11.47 -4.06 -9.60
C THR A 250 -11.35 -4.58 -8.18
N LEU A 251 -10.31 -4.19 -7.45
CA LEU A 251 -10.11 -4.50 -6.03
C LEU A 251 -10.33 -3.23 -5.21
N ARG A 252 -11.20 -3.32 -4.20
CA ARG A 252 -11.55 -2.21 -3.30
C ARG A 252 -10.94 -2.39 -1.93
N SER A 253 -10.97 -1.35 -1.11
CA SER A 253 -10.61 -1.44 0.31
C SER A 253 -11.37 -2.59 0.98
N GLY A 254 -10.65 -3.47 1.67
CA GLY A 254 -11.18 -4.66 2.34
C GLY A 254 -11.28 -5.90 1.46
N ASP A 255 -11.05 -5.82 0.14
CA ASP A 255 -11.03 -7.00 -0.70
C ASP A 255 -9.71 -7.77 -0.58
N VAL A 256 -9.81 -9.10 -0.65
CA VAL A 256 -8.66 -10.01 -0.65
C VAL A 256 -8.67 -10.84 -1.93
N LEU A 257 -7.60 -10.77 -2.71
CA LEU A 257 -7.37 -11.62 -3.88
C LEU A 257 -6.41 -12.75 -3.49
N LEU A 258 -6.78 -13.99 -3.82
CA LEU A 258 -5.92 -15.15 -3.66
C LEU A 258 -5.68 -15.77 -5.04
N PHE A 259 -4.42 -15.98 -5.40
CA PHE A 259 -4.03 -16.70 -6.61
C PHE A 259 -2.96 -17.74 -6.31
N GLY A 260 -3.32 -19.02 -6.45
CA GLY A 260 -2.49 -20.18 -6.12
C GLY A 260 -2.78 -21.36 -7.03
N GLY A 261 -2.11 -22.49 -6.78
CA GLY A 261 -2.29 -23.70 -7.57
C GLY A 261 -2.11 -23.42 -9.08
N PRO A 262 -3.10 -23.73 -9.94
CA PRO A 262 -3.04 -23.42 -11.38
C PRO A 262 -2.77 -21.94 -11.70
N CYS A 263 -3.24 -21.03 -10.84
CA CYS A 263 -3.12 -19.59 -11.02
C CYS A 263 -1.94 -18.98 -10.25
N ARG A 264 -1.10 -19.79 -9.59
CA ARG A 264 -0.01 -19.30 -8.73
C ARG A 264 0.95 -18.36 -9.47
N ARG A 265 1.17 -18.61 -10.75
CA ARG A 265 2.11 -17.86 -11.59
C ARG A 265 1.42 -16.89 -12.54
N LEU A 266 0.18 -16.43 -12.28
CA LEU A 266 -0.50 -15.48 -13.17
C LEU A 266 0.34 -14.21 -13.41
N LEU A 267 0.36 -13.75 -14.68
CA LEU A 267 0.85 -12.42 -15.00
C LEU A 267 -0.15 -11.41 -14.49
N HIS A 268 0.32 -10.45 -13.70
CA HIS A 268 -0.55 -9.47 -13.09
C HIS A 268 0.07 -8.08 -13.00
N ALA A 269 -0.79 -7.08 -12.95
CA ALA A 269 -0.43 -5.66 -12.98
C ALA A 269 -1.44 -4.82 -12.18
N VAL A 270 -0.98 -3.68 -11.68
CA VAL A 270 -1.85 -2.60 -11.19
C VAL A 270 -1.94 -1.56 -12.30
N ALA A 271 -3.05 -1.59 -13.05
CA ALA A 271 -3.22 -0.78 -14.25
C ALA A 271 -3.65 0.66 -13.95
N ALA A 272 -4.47 0.85 -12.92
CA ALA A 272 -4.93 2.16 -12.47
C ALA A 272 -5.24 2.14 -10.97
N THR A 273 -5.11 3.31 -10.33
CA THR A 273 -5.52 3.59 -8.95
C THR A 273 -6.57 4.71 -8.98
N ARG A 274 -7.62 4.59 -8.18
CA ARG A 274 -8.68 5.60 -8.05
C ARG A 274 -8.95 5.90 -6.58
N ALA A 275 -8.99 7.18 -6.24
CA ALA A 275 -9.35 7.62 -4.91
C ALA A 275 -10.78 7.22 -4.59
N VAL A 276 -11.04 6.95 -3.31
CA VAL A 276 -12.36 6.63 -2.79
C VAL A 276 -12.72 7.65 -1.71
N PRO A 277 -13.98 8.12 -1.65
CA PRO A 277 -14.46 8.87 -0.49
C PRO A 277 -14.30 8.03 0.79
N ASP A 278 -14.06 8.69 1.92
CA ASP A 278 -14.00 8.05 3.25
C ASP A 278 -12.98 6.91 3.38
N THR A 279 -11.76 7.13 2.86
CA THR A 279 -10.64 6.20 2.97
C THR A 279 -10.42 5.69 4.40
N VAL A 280 -10.01 4.42 4.53
CA VAL A 280 -9.64 3.79 5.81
C VAL A 280 -8.20 4.08 6.22
N LEU A 281 -7.42 4.73 5.35
CA LEU A 281 -6.03 5.08 5.65
C LEU A 281 -5.95 6.28 6.61
N PRO A 282 -4.88 6.38 7.42
CA PRO A 282 -4.59 7.57 8.20
C PRO A 282 -4.53 8.85 7.36
N ALA A 283 -4.85 10.01 7.96
CA ALA A 283 -4.97 11.27 7.24
C ALA A 283 -3.67 11.71 6.54
N ASP A 284 -2.52 11.42 7.13
CA ASP A 284 -1.20 11.69 6.59
C ASP A 284 -0.77 10.71 5.48
N ALA A 285 -1.48 9.60 5.29
CA ALA A 285 -1.33 8.71 4.14
C ALA A 285 -2.04 9.23 2.88
N GLY A 286 -2.96 10.19 3.02
CA GLY A 286 -3.78 10.75 1.95
C GLY A 286 -4.65 9.69 1.24
N ASP A 287 -4.98 9.95 -0.03
CA ASP A 287 -5.85 9.09 -0.86
C ASP A 287 -5.11 7.89 -1.48
N GLY A 288 -4.06 7.41 -0.81
CA GLY A 288 -3.23 6.31 -1.30
C GLY A 288 -3.85 4.93 -1.14
N ARG A 289 -3.04 3.90 -1.34
CA ARG A 289 -3.40 2.49 -1.14
C ARG A 289 -2.29 1.75 -0.41
N LEU A 290 -2.67 0.94 0.57
CA LEU A 290 -1.83 -0.11 1.13
C LEU A 290 -2.17 -1.46 0.49
N SER A 291 -1.12 -2.19 0.09
CA SER A 291 -1.19 -3.55 -0.43
C SER A 291 -0.44 -4.48 0.51
N PHE A 292 -1.12 -5.50 1.03
CA PHE A 292 -0.48 -6.52 1.85
C PHE A 292 -0.43 -7.80 1.03
N THR A 293 0.75 -8.17 0.55
CA THR A 293 0.96 -9.39 -0.23
C THR A 293 1.68 -10.40 0.65
N LEU A 294 0.94 -11.38 1.15
CA LEU A 294 1.47 -12.47 1.98
C LEU A 294 1.89 -13.64 1.09
N ARG A 295 3.05 -14.20 1.42
CA ARG A 295 3.71 -15.29 0.66
C ARG A 295 4.25 -16.35 1.60
N HIS A 296 4.31 -17.59 1.11
CA HIS A 296 5.02 -18.68 1.76
C HIS A 296 6.40 -18.83 1.11
N ALA A 297 7.40 -18.18 1.70
CA ALA A 297 8.80 -18.22 1.25
C ALA A 297 9.77 -18.46 2.43
N PRO A 298 9.58 -19.52 3.24
CA PRO A 298 10.40 -19.76 4.44
C PRO A 298 11.91 -19.85 4.14
N GLU A 299 12.30 -20.20 2.92
CA GLU A 299 13.69 -20.29 2.44
C GLU A 299 14.42 -18.94 2.44
N VAL A 300 13.66 -17.83 2.48
CA VAL A 300 14.17 -16.45 2.46
C VAL A 300 14.34 -15.88 3.87
N THR A 301 13.89 -16.61 4.89
CA THR A 301 13.95 -16.16 6.29
C THR A 301 15.40 -15.85 6.69
N GLY A 302 15.64 -14.65 7.20
CA GLY A 302 16.97 -14.15 7.55
C GLY A 302 17.74 -13.52 6.38
N HIS A 303 17.19 -13.55 5.17
CA HIS A 303 17.77 -13.01 3.94
C HIS A 303 16.91 -11.91 3.31
N GLU A 304 15.95 -11.34 4.05
CA GLU A 304 14.98 -10.36 3.56
C GLU A 304 15.65 -9.09 3.04
N TYR A 305 16.79 -8.71 3.63
CA TYR A 305 17.60 -7.57 3.22
C TYR A 305 18.05 -7.63 1.75
N LEU A 306 18.17 -8.83 1.16
CA LEU A 306 18.50 -9.00 -0.26
C LEU A 306 17.37 -8.52 -1.20
N TYR A 307 16.15 -8.42 -0.68
CA TYR A 307 14.92 -8.11 -1.41
C TYR A 307 14.22 -6.84 -0.92
N ALA A 308 14.83 -6.15 0.04
CA ALA A 308 14.36 -4.89 0.61
C ALA A 308 14.34 -3.79 -0.47
N ASP A 309 15.43 -3.69 -1.21
CA ASP A 309 15.58 -2.76 -2.32
C ASP A 309 15.74 -3.57 -3.61
N PHE A 310 14.74 -3.55 -4.49
CA PHE A 310 14.89 -3.97 -5.89
C PHE A 310 15.77 -2.98 -6.68
N ARG A 311 16.80 -2.43 -6.04
CA ARG A 311 17.79 -1.57 -6.67
C ARG A 311 18.79 -2.50 -7.37
N PRO A 312 19.01 -2.36 -8.69
CA PRO A 312 20.13 -3.04 -9.31
C PRO A 312 21.41 -2.65 -8.56
N GLN A 313 22.23 -3.64 -8.21
CA GLN A 313 23.52 -3.39 -7.58
C GLN A 313 24.33 -2.41 -8.45
N PRO A 314 25.04 -1.43 -7.88
CA PRO A 314 25.73 -0.37 -8.62
C PRO A 314 26.85 -0.84 -9.56
N GLU A 315 27.19 -2.14 -9.55
CA GLU A 315 28.33 -2.68 -10.31
C GLU A 315 28.18 -2.66 -11.85
N ASP A 316 27.03 -2.30 -12.43
CA ASP A 316 26.94 -2.10 -13.88
C ASP A 316 25.78 -1.19 -14.33
N PRO A 317 25.98 0.13 -14.48
CA PRO A 317 24.94 1.06 -14.90
C PRO A 317 24.45 0.89 -16.35
N LYS A 318 25.00 -0.07 -17.12
CA LYS A 318 24.55 -0.39 -18.48
C LYS A 318 23.99 -1.80 -18.65
N ARG A 319 24.09 -2.67 -17.64
CA ARG A 319 23.53 -4.03 -17.73
C ARG A 319 22.04 -4.01 -17.42
N LYS A 320 21.23 -4.15 -18.47
CA LYS A 320 19.86 -4.61 -18.30
C LYS A 320 19.95 -6.04 -17.76
N LEU A 321 19.56 -6.24 -16.50
CA LEU A 321 19.34 -7.59 -15.98
C LEU A 321 18.32 -8.28 -16.88
N THR A 322 18.68 -9.44 -17.42
CA THR A 322 17.75 -10.22 -18.23
C THR A 322 16.60 -10.73 -17.35
N GLY A 323 15.48 -11.12 -17.95
CA GLY A 323 14.36 -11.71 -17.20
C GLY A 323 14.81 -12.85 -16.28
N ASP A 324 15.77 -13.66 -16.74
CA ASP A 324 16.35 -14.78 -15.99
C ASP A 324 17.24 -14.34 -14.82
N GLU A 325 17.94 -13.21 -14.91
CA GLU A 325 18.77 -12.67 -13.82
C GLU A 325 17.93 -12.02 -12.71
N LEU A 326 16.74 -11.50 -13.06
CA LEU A 326 15.73 -11.05 -12.09
C LEU A 326 15.04 -12.23 -11.38
N LEU A 327 14.93 -13.39 -12.06
CA LEU A 327 14.36 -14.62 -11.51
C LEU A 327 15.30 -15.32 -10.52
N LEU A 328 16.60 -15.25 -10.76
CA LEU A 328 17.61 -16.00 -10.01
C LEU A 328 18.24 -15.22 -8.84
N GLY A 329 17.98 -13.92 -8.71
CA GLY A 329 18.80 -13.05 -7.86
C GLY A 329 20.21 -12.90 -8.44
N SER A 330 20.92 -11.82 -8.11
CA SER A 330 22.26 -11.61 -8.69
C SER A 330 23.17 -12.82 -8.47
N ASP A 331 24.00 -13.16 -9.47
CA ASP A 331 25.05 -14.21 -9.37
C ASP A 331 25.92 -14.05 -8.11
N GLU A 332 26.02 -12.81 -7.61
CA GLU A 332 26.72 -12.48 -6.38
C GLU A 332 25.94 -12.84 -5.11
N ALA A 333 24.62 -12.64 -5.08
CA ALA A 333 23.76 -13.13 -4.00
C ALA A 333 23.79 -14.67 -3.93
N GLN A 334 23.75 -15.35 -5.08
CA GLN A 334 23.88 -16.80 -5.16
C GLN A 334 25.28 -17.29 -4.74
N ARG A 335 26.36 -16.58 -5.11
CA ARG A 335 27.73 -16.90 -4.64
C ARG A 335 27.90 -16.71 -3.14
N ARG A 336 27.29 -15.67 -2.56
CA ARG A 336 27.35 -15.41 -1.11
C ARG A 336 26.60 -16.48 -0.33
N LEU A 337 25.42 -16.91 -0.79
CA LEU A 337 24.70 -18.06 -0.22
C LEU A 337 25.55 -19.34 -0.27
N ARG A 338 26.18 -19.66 -1.42
CA ARG A 338 27.04 -20.85 -1.56
C ARG A 338 28.31 -20.82 -0.69
N LYS A 339 28.88 -19.65 -0.43
CA LYS A 339 30.05 -19.48 0.46
C LYS A 339 29.71 -19.55 1.94
N MET A 340 28.47 -19.33 2.32
CA MET A 340 28.02 -19.39 3.73
C MET A 340 27.50 -20.78 4.11
N SER A 341 27.21 -21.64 3.12
CA SER A 341 26.81 -23.03 3.29
C SER A 341 27.97 -24.04 3.18
N SER A 342 29.21 -23.57 3.03
CA SER A 342 30.45 -24.38 2.98
C SER A 342 31.33 -24.12 4.20
#